data_AF-A0A3M7I423-F1
#
_entry.id   AF-A0A3M7I423-F1
#
_cell.length_a   1.000
_cell.length_b   1.000
_cell.length_c   1.000
_cell.angle_alpha   90.00
_cell.angle_beta   90.00
_cell.angle_gamma   90.00
#
_symmetry.space_group_name_H-M   'P 1'
#
loop_
_entity.id
_entity.type
_entity.pdbx_description
1 polymer ?
#
loop_
_entity_poly.entity_id
_entity_poly.type
_entity_poly.pdbx_seq_one_letter_code
_entity_poly.pdbx_strand_id
1 'polypeptide(L)'
;MKYAAACLSFAALAAAHGYVDNATIGGEEYTFYQPYLDPYMDPAVCQSPITFRKNHYYNADFTKPDRVSRPIQGNGPVTDMSLIDIQCGGYTEGGEPGSSPAPISATAEVGSNVTLHWTLWPSSHFGPTMTYMARCPG
;
A
#
# COMPACT_ATOMS: atom_id res chain seq x y z
N MET A 1 -51.47 -10.87 -20.96
CA MET A 1 -50.68 -10.69 -19.73
C MET A 1 -49.22 -10.61 -20.12
N LYS A 2 -48.56 -9.46 -19.95
CA LYS A 2 -47.13 -9.27 -20.26
C LYS A 2 -46.40 -9.22 -18.92
N TYR A 3 -45.74 -10.31 -18.54
CA TYR A 3 -44.86 -10.31 -17.36
C TYR A 3 -43.50 -9.75 -17.78
N ALA A 4 -43.20 -8.53 -17.36
CA ALA A 4 -41.85 -7.99 -17.44
C ALA A 4 -41.04 -8.60 -16.29
N ALA A 5 -40.16 -9.55 -16.60
CA ALA A 5 -39.20 -10.07 -15.64
C ALA A 5 -38.10 -9.01 -15.44
N ALA A 6 -38.09 -8.36 -14.28
CA ALA A 6 -36.99 -7.50 -13.87
C ALA A 6 -35.79 -8.39 -13.51
N CYS A 7 -34.78 -8.42 -14.37
CA CYS A 7 -33.47 -8.98 -14.00
C CYS A 7 -32.83 -8.05 -12.98
N LEU A 8 -32.88 -8.39 -11.69
CA LEU A 8 -32.00 -7.79 -10.70
C LEU A 8 -30.57 -8.24 -11.03
N SER A 9 -29.81 -7.36 -11.67
CA SER A 9 -28.36 -7.51 -11.76
C SER A 9 -27.78 -7.31 -10.35
N PHE A 10 -27.42 -8.41 -9.69
CA PHE A 10 -26.55 -8.33 -8.52
C PHE A 10 -25.21 -7.76 -9.00
N ALA A 11 -24.86 -6.56 -8.54
CA ALA A 11 -23.49 -6.08 -8.68
C ALA A 11 -22.58 -7.06 -7.92
N ALA A 12 -21.71 -7.77 -8.64
CA ALA A 12 -20.75 -8.64 -8.01
C ALA A 12 -19.81 -7.76 -7.16
N LEU A 13 -19.88 -7.91 -5.83
CA LEU A 13 -18.90 -7.35 -4.92
C LEU A 13 -17.58 -8.10 -5.10
N ALA A 14 -16.71 -7.58 -5.96
CA ALA A 14 -15.33 -8.06 -6.05
C ALA A 14 -14.50 -7.34 -4.97
N ALA A 15 -14.37 -7.96 -3.79
CA ALA A 15 -13.50 -7.45 -2.75
C ALA A 15 -12.06 -7.93 -2.99
N ALA A 16 -11.26 -7.17 -3.74
CA ALA A 16 -9.86 -7.51 -4.03
C ALA A 16 -8.96 -7.33 -2.81
N HIS A 17 -8.08 -8.30 -2.58
CA HIS A 17 -7.14 -8.29 -1.47
C HIS A 17 -5.71 -8.48 -1.97
N GLY A 18 -4.88 -7.45 -1.82
CA GLY A 18 -3.45 -7.50 -2.12
C GLY A 18 -2.83 -6.11 -2.16
N TYR A 19 -1.52 -6.03 -2.03
CA TYR A 19 -0.76 -4.79 -2.19
C TYR A 19 0.61 -5.07 -2.81
N VAL A 20 1.29 -4.01 -3.27
CA VAL A 20 2.68 -4.10 -3.73
C VAL A 20 3.59 -4.16 -2.52
N ASP A 21 4.24 -5.30 -2.34
CA ASP A 21 5.09 -5.60 -1.18
C ASP A 21 6.48 -4.96 -1.32
N ASN A 22 7.05 -5.05 -2.52
CA ASN A 22 8.34 -4.47 -2.87
C ASN A 22 8.44 -4.19 -4.38
N ALA A 23 9.50 -3.49 -4.79
CA ALA A 23 9.77 -3.18 -6.19
C ALA A 23 11.26 -3.18 -6.49
N THR A 24 11.62 -3.51 -7.74
CA THR A 24 12.94 -3.22 -8.29
C THR A 24 12.86 -1.97 -9.17
N ILE A 25 13.57 -0.90 -8.78
CA ILE A 25 13.56 0.41 -9.46
C ILE A 25 15.01 0.85 -9.64
N GLY A 26 15.43 1.18 -10.86
CA GLY A 26 16.82 1.58 -11.13
C GLY A 26 17.86 0.51 -10.80
N GLY A 27 17.46 -0.77 -10.76
CA GLY A 27 18.32 -1.90 -10.38
C GLY A 27 18.46 -2.12 -8.87
N GLU A 28 17.81 -1.31 -8.04
CA GLU A 28 17.79 -1.46 -6.58
C GLU A 28 16.44 -2.00 -6.11
N GLU A 29 16.46 -2.80 -5.04
CA GLU A 29 15.26 -3.32 -4.40
C GLU A 29 14.78 -2.37 -3.30
N TYR A 30 13.51 -2.03 -3.36
CA TYR A 30 12.83 -1.17 -2.40
C TYR A 30 11.68 -1.93 -1.76
N THR A 31 11.75 -2.14 -0.45
CA THR A 31 10.58 -2.57 0.32
C THR A 31 9.58 -1.42 0.37
N PHE A 32 8.36 -1.67 -0.08
CA PHE A 32 7.27 -0.70 -0.03
C PHE A 32 6.65 -0.69 1.37
N TYR A 33 5.71 0.22 1.58
CA TYR A 33 5.01 0.38 2.83
C TYR A 33 4.31 -0.91 3.24
N GLN A 34 4.55 -1.33 4.48
CA GLN A 34 4.02 -2.56 5.03
C GLN A 34 2.85 -2.25 5.97
N PRO A 35 1.58 -2.33 5.52
CA PRO A 35 0.42 -1.90 6.31
C PRO A 35 0.22 -2.70 7.60
N TYR A 36 0.77 -3.91 7.67
CA TYR A 36 0.67 -4.78 8.85
C TYR A 36 1.89 -4.73 9.76
N LEU A 37 2.88 -3.89 9.44
CA LEU A 37 4.13 -3.77 10.20
C LEU A 37 4.46 -2.31 10.52
N ASP A 38 4.56 -1.45 9.50
CA ASP A 38 5.03 -0.07 9.64
C ASP A 38 4.20 0.80 10.61
N PRO A 39 2.87 0.65 10.76
CA PRO A 39 2.11 1.34 11.81
C PRO A 39 2.54 0.98 13.24
N TYR A 40 3.10 -0.20 13.44
CA TYR A 40 3.48 -0.72 14.75
C TYR A 40 4.97 -0.50 15.07
N MET A 41 5.73 0.10 14.14
CA MET A 41 7.16 0.41 14.30
C MET A 41 7.41 1.83 14.85
N ASP A 42 6.45 2.42 15.55
CA ASP A 42 6.64 3.73 16.17
C ASP A 42 7.59 3.61 17.40
N PRO A 43 8.74 4.31 17.41
CA PRO A 43 9.62 4.36 18.56
C PRO A 43 8.93 4.85 19.84
N ALA A 44 7.85 5.64 19.74
CA ALA A 44 7.06 6.09 20.88
C ALA A 44 6.27 4.95 21.55
N VAL A 45 5.92 3.90 20.79
CA VAL A 45 5.24 2.70 21.30
C VAL A 45 6.25 1.67 21.80
N CYS A 46 7.44 1.61 21.19
CA CYS A 46 8.54 0.73 21.57
C CYS A 46 9.58 1.35 22.50
N GLN A 47 9.22 2.43 23.20
CA GLN A 47 9.95 2.92 24.38
C GLN A 47 9.73 1.96 25.55
N SER A 48 10.39 0.80 25.45
CA SER A 48 10.63 -0.02 26.61
C SER A 48 11.40 0.80 27.65
N PRO A 49 10.99 0.83 28.93
CA PRO A 49 11.80 1.40 30.02
C PRO A 49 13.03 0.55 30.32
N ILE A 50 13.29 -0.51 29.54
CA ILE A 50 14.48 -1.34 29.67
C ILE A 50 15.65 -0.57 29.09
N THR A 51 16.39 0.10 29.98
CA THR A 51 17.80 0.40 29.76
C THR A 51 18.51 -0.93 29.52
N PHE A 52 18.58 -1.36 28.26
CA PHE A 52 19.45 -2.47 27.88
C PHE A 52 20.87 -2.03 28.26
N ARG A 53 21.43 -2.66 29.31
CA ARG A 53 22.87 -2.64 29.48
C ARG A 53 23.44 -3.10 28.16
N LYS A 54 24.32 -2.30 27.55
CA LYS A 54 25.12 -2.70 26.38
C LYS A 54 25.86 -4.00 26.73
N ASN A 55 25.24 -5.16 26.51
CA ASN A 55 25.93 -6.40 26.28
C ASN A 55 26.03 -6.55 24.76
N HIS A 56 27.16 -7.08 24.32
CA HIS A 56 27.74 -6.90 22.98
C HIS A 56 26.97 -7.57 21.82
N TYR A 57 25.72 -7.99 22.01
CA TYR A 57 24.96 -8.80 21.06
C TYR A 57 23.52 -8.31 20.96
N TYR A 58 23.21 -7.67 19.80
CA TYR A 58 21.91 -7.16 19.33
C TYR A 58 21.38 -5.85 19.93
N ASN A 59 21.52 -4.76 19.17
CA ASN A 59 20.62 -3.60 19.22
C ASN A 59 19.59 -3.80 18.11
N ALA A 60 18.35 -4.20 18.43
CA ALA A 60 17.27 -4.17 17.45
C ALA A 60 16.83 -2.70 17.28
N ASP A 61 17.20 -2.09 16.16
CA ASP A 61 16.70 -0.78 15.77
C ASP A 61 15.20 -0.93 15.44
N PHE A 62 14.36 -0.31 16.27
CA PHE A 62 12.90 -0.34 16.13
C PHE A 62 12.37 0.93 15.48
N THR A 63 13.21 1.67 14.77
CA THR A 63 12.76 2.84 14.01
C THR A 63 11.94 2.42 12.80
N LYS A 64 10.80 3.08 12.61
CA LYS A 64 9.98 2.93 11.41
C LYS A 64 10.83 3.27 10.18
N PRO A 65 10.99 2.34 9.22
CA PRO A 65 11.80 2.60 8.03
C PRO A 65 11.14 3.66 7.12
N ASP A 66 11.97 4.52 6.52
CA ASP A 66 11.53 5.37 5.42
C ASP A 66 11.21 4.52 4.18
N ARG A 67 10.09 4.82 3.52
CA ARG A 67 9.59 4.09 2.36
C ARG A 67 9.53 5.00 1.14
N VAL A 68 9.73 4.43 -0.05
CA VAL A 68 9.52 5.14 -1.33
C VAL A 68 8.05 5.17 -1.75
N SER A 69 7.25 4.22 -1.27
CA SER A 69 5.81 4.19 -1.51
C SER A 69 5.06 4.90 -0.38
N ARG A 70 3.91 5.46 -0.73
CA ARG A 70 2.98 6.07 0.22
C ARG A 70 2.36 5.01 1.15
N PRO A 71 1.88 5.39 2.35
CA PRO A 71 1.15 4.49 3.22
C PRO A 71 -0.19 4.08 2.60
N ILE A 72 -0.59 2.83 2.87
CA ILE A 72 -1.90 2.27 2.54
C ILE A 72 -2.49 1.66 3.81
N GLN A 73 -3.81 1.55 3.89
CA GLN A 73 -4.47 1.14 5.14
C GLN A 73 -4.60 -0.38 5.30
N GLY A 74 -4.24 -1.15 4.27
CA GLY A 74 -4.35 -2.60 4.27
C GLY A 74 -4.31 -3.14 2.84
N ASN A 75 -4.73 -4.38 2.69
CA ASN A 75 -4.81 -5.05 1.41
C ASN A 75 -6.19 -4.94 0.74
N GLY A 76 -7.21 -4.37 1.40
CA GLY A 76 -8.58 -4.28 0.89
C GLY A 76 -8.75 -3.28 -0.28
N PRO A 77 -9.91 -3.33 -0.97
CA PRO A 77 -10.17 -2.47 -2.13
C PRO A 77 -10.67 -1.09 -1.72
N VAL A 78 -10.52 -0.12 -2.61
CA VAL A 78 -11.32 1.11 -2.59
C VAL A 78 -12.62 0.85 -3.33
N THR A 79 -13.76 1.08 -2.68
CA THR A 79 -15.09 0.74 -3.20
C THR A 79 -15.88 1.93 -3.73
N ASP A 80 -15.50 3.16 -3.38
CA ASP A 80 -16.14 4.40 -3.84
C ASP A 80 -15.14 5.25 -4.64
N MET A 81 -15.40 5.36 -5.94
CA MET A 81 -14.55 6.10 -6.89
C MET A 81 -14.69 7.63 -6.78
N SER A 82 -15.67 8.12 -6.01
CA SER A 82 -15.83 9.56 -5.77
C SER A 82 -14.92 10.09 -4.66
N LEU A 83 -14.30 9.20 -3.89
CA LEU A 83 -13.42 9.53 -2.78
C LEU A 83 -11.96 9.70 -3.23
N ILE A 84 -11.21 10.50 -2.48
CA ILE A 84 -9.77 10.69 -2.68
C ILE A 84 -8.96 9.39 -2.51
N ASP A 85 -9.54 8.39 -1.84
CA ASP A 85 -8.96 7.07 -1.58
C ASP A 85 -8.48 6.38 -2.85
N ILE A 86 -9.17 6.58 -3.98
CA ILE A 86 -8.85 5.97 -5.27
C ILE A 86 -7.48 6.42 -5.83
N GLN A 87 -6.95 7.55 -5.34
CA GLN A 87 -5.69 8.10 -5.85
C GLN A 87 -4.48 7.25 -5.44
N CYS A 88 -4.40 6.84 -4.17
CA CYS A 88 -3.19 6.25 -3.58
C CYS A 88 -3.48 5.23 -2.45
N GLY A 89 -4.69 4.66 -2.34
CA GLY A 89 -5.00 3.60 -1.37
C GLY A 89 -5.42 4.10 0.02
N GLY A 90 -6.33 5.07 0.06
CA GLY A 90 -6.93 5.55 1.31
C GLY A 90 -8.09 4.70 1.82
N TYR A 91 -8.58 5.00 3.02
CA TYR A 91 -9.73 4.34 3.64
C TYR A 91 -10.53 5.34 4.49
N THR A 92 -11.27 6.21 3.81
CA THR A 92 -12.10 7.26 4.42
C THR A 92 -13.11 6.66 5.40
N GLU A 93 -13.69 5.49 5.10
CA GLU A 93 -14.63 4.79 6.00
C GLU A 93 -13.98 4.40 7.35
N GLY A 94 -12.67 4.10 7.36
CA GLY A 94 -11.90 3.85 8.58
C GLY A 94 -11.28 5.08 9.21
N GLY A 95 -11.61 6.29 8.71
CA GLY A 95 -11.10 7.56 9.26
C GLY A 95 -9.77 8.02 8.67
N GLU A 96 -9.25 7.38 7.62
CA GLU A 96 -7.98 7.70 6.98
C GLU A 96 -8.20 8.15 5.52
N PRO A 97 -8.71 9.38 5.29
CA PRO A 97 -9.04 9.85 3.95
C PRO A 97 -7.79 10.04 3.09
N GLY A 98 -7.70 9.28 2.01
CA GLY A 98 -6.57 9.33 1.07
C GLY A 98 -5.29 8.72 1.65
N SER A 99 -4.16 9.24 1.20
CA SER A 99 -2.83 8.79 1.61
C SER A 99 -1.87 9.97 1.69
N SER A 100 -0.82 9.86 2.51
CA SER A 100 0.21 10.90 2.66
C SER A 100 1.41 10.68 1.72
N PRO A 101 2.20 11.72 1.39
CA PRO A 101 3.44 11.54 0.64
C PRO A 101 4.44 10.65 1.38
N ALA A 102 5.20 9.87 0.63
CA ALA A 102 6.32 9.10 1.15
C ALA A 102 7.53 10.01 1.43
N PRO A 103 8.36 9.73 2.44
CA PRO A 103 9.48 10.60 2.84
C PRO A 103 10.67 10.56 1.87
N ILE A 104 10.81 9.50 1.06
CA ILE A 104 11.93 9.31 0.13
C ILE A 104 11.42 8.97 -1.28
N SER A 105 12.31 9.03 -2.27
CA SER A 105 12.02 8.70 -3.67
C SER A 105 13.06 7.73 -4.24
N ALA A 106 12.65 6.89 -5.19
CA ALA A 106 13.54 6.01 -5.94
C ALA A 106 13.95 6.66 -7.26
N THR A 107 15.23 6.57 -7.62
CA THR A 107 15.73 7.08 -8.91
C THR A 107 15.63 5.99 -9.96
N ALA A 108 15.11 6.34 -11.15
CA ALA A 108 15.02 5.43 -12.29
C ALA A 108 15.51 6.12 -13.57
N GLU A 109 16.23 5.40 -14.40
CA GLU A 109 16.62 5.87 -15.73
C GLU A 109 15.41 5.84 -16.68
N VAL A 110 15.27 6.85 -17.54
CA VAL A 110 14.20 6.88 -18.54
C VAL A 110 14.32 5.68 -19.48
N GLY A 111 13.21 4.97 -19.69
CA GLY A 111 13.17 3.77 -20.52
C GLY A 111 13.60 2.49 -19.81
N SER A 112 14.07 2.57 -18.56
CA SER A 112 14.31 1.39 -17.73
C SER A 112 12.99 0.75 -17.28
N ASN A 113 13.05 -0.54 -16.95
CA ASN A 113 11.91 -1.27 -16.40
C ASN A 113 11.80 -1.05 -14.88
N VAL A 114 10.58 -0.87 -14.40
CA VAL A 114 10.21 -0.93 -12.98
C VAL A 114 9.43 -2.22 -12.76
N THR A 115 9.90 -3.07 -11.86
CA THR A 115 9.24 -4.33 -11.50
C THR A 115 8.52 -4.15 -10.18
N LEU A 116 7.21 -4.40 -10.14
CA LEU A 116 6.41 -4.35 -8.91
C LEU A 116 6.06 -5.77 -8.48
N HIS A 117 6.35 -6.12 -7.23
CA HIS A 117 6.07 -7.43 -6.66
C HIS A 117 4.86 -7.34 -5.74
N TRP A 118 3.74 -7.91 -6.18
CA TRP A 118 2.53 -7.99 -5.37
C TRP A 118 2.63 -9.12 -4.35
N THR A 119 1.93 -8.95 -3.23
CA THR A 119 1.51 -10.10 -2.41
C THR A 119 0.72 -11.10 -3.24
N LEU A 120 0.52 -12.33 -2.73
CA LEU A 120 -0.28 -13.35 -3.40
C LEU A 120 -1.63 -12.79 -3.88
N TRP A 121 -1.85 -12.78 -5.20
CA TRP A 121 -3.08 -12.31 -5.81
C TRP A 121 -4.05 -13.48 -6.01
N PRO A 122 -5.29 -13.42 -5.49
CA PRO A 122 -6.23 -14.53 -5.64
C PRO A 122 -6.68 -14.69 -7.09
N SER A 123 -6.79 -15.94 -7.56
CA SER A 123 -7.13 -16.24 -8.96
C SER A 123 -8.53 -15.81 -9.38
N SER A 124 -9.44 -15.59 -8.43
CA SER A 124 -10.80 -15.08 -8.69
C SER A 124 -10.85 -13.60 -9.04
N HIS A 125 -9.77 -12.85 -8.80
CA HIS A 125 -9.74 -11.39 -8.95
C HIS A 125 -9.20 -10.99 -10.31
N PHE A 126 -9.94 -11.37 -11.34
CA PHE A 126 -9.66 -10.99 -12.71
C PHE A 126 -9.91 -9.50 -12.93
N GLY A 127 -9.02 -8.86 -13.68
CA GLY A 127 -9.16 -7.46 -14.04
C GLY A 127 -7.92 -6.94 -14.78
N PRO A 128 -8.00 -5.73 -15.33
CA PRO A 128 -6.84 -5.08 -15.93
C PRO A 128 -5.87 -4.59 -14.85
N THR A 129 -4.61 -4.43 -15.23
CA THR A 129 -3.62 -3.63 -14.49
C THR A 129 -3.39 -2.32 -15.25
N MET A 130 -3.31 -1.21 -14.52
CA MET A 130 -3.08 0.11 -15.10
C MET A 130 -2.04 0.85 -14.26
N THR A 131 -1.10 1.52 -14.92
CA THR A 131 -0.03 2.28 -14.27
C THR A 131 -0.05 3.70 -14.80
N TYR A 132 0.01 4.67 -13.89
CA TYR A 132 -0.03 6.10 -14.21
C TYR A 132 1.17 6.82 -13.60
N MET A 133 1.51 7.97 -14.16
CA MET A 133 2.50 8.88 -13.60
C MET A 133 1.94 10.29 -13.54
N ALA A 134 2.25 11.01 -12.47
CA ALA A 134 1.97 12.43 -12.32
C ALA A 134 3.27 13.15 -11.95
N ARG A 135 3.48 14.34 -12.51
CA ARG A 135 4.64 15.17 -12.17
C ARG A 135 4.42 15.82 -10.81
N CYS A 136 5.30 15.55 -9.85
CA CYS A 136 5.29 16.23 -8.55
C CYS A 136 5.64 17.73 -8.71
N PRO A 137 5.06 18.63 -7.89
CA PRO A 137 5.57 19.99 -7.75
C PRO A 137 6.96 19.90 -7.10
N GLY A 138 7.99 20.25 -7.87
CA GLY A 138 9.38 20.22 -7.40
C GLY A 138 9.73 21.37 -6.49
#